data_AF-A0A1G2H0S1-F1
#
_entry.id   AF-A0A1G2H0S1-F1
#
_cell.length_a   1.000
_cell.length_b   1.000
_cell.length_c   1.000
_cell.angle_alpha   90.00
_cell.angle_beta   90.00
_cell.angle_gamma   90.00
#
_symmetry.space_group_name_H-M   'P 1'
#
loop_
_entity.id
_entity.type
_entity.pdbx_description
1 polymer ?
#
loop_
_entity_poly.entity_id
_entity_poly.type
_entity_poly.pdbx_seq_one_letter_code
_entity_poly.pdbx_strand_id
1 'polypeptide(L)'
;MKLNIYSLKNVLYHGDATAVNCKTTSGEITVLDHHQPLISVLPKGVIKVTDAEQKDRYFEVASGFLEVRDKNEMRMLVEEQ
;
A
#
# COMPACT_ATOMS: atom_id res chain seq x y z
N MET A 1 1.15 -10.87 -3.45
CA MET A 1 0.75 -9.72 -4.28
C MET A 1 2.00 -8.90 -4.56
N LYS A 2 2.26 -8.54 -5.82
CA LYS A 2 3.40 -7.65 -6.12
C LYS A 2 3.08 -6.24 -5.66
N LEU A 3 3.82 -5.72 -4.70
CA LEU A 3 3.59 -4.41 -4.10
C LEU A 3 4.70 -3.43 -4.49
N ASN A 4 4.28 -2.24 -4.92
CA ASN A 4 5.16 -1.11 -5.15
C ASN A 4 4.66 0.11 -4.39
N ILE A 5 5.53 0.75 -3.61
CA ILE A 5 5.26 2.02 -2.95
C ILE A 5 6.26 3.06 -3.46
N TYR A 6 5.73 4.12 -4.06
CA TYR A 6 6.51 5.19 -4.68
C TYR A 6 6.24 6.52 -3.99
N SER A 7 7.27 7.35 -3.87
CA SER A 7 7.14 8.79 -3.63
C SER A 7 7.67 9.58 -4.83
N LEU A 8 7.50 10.90 -4.82
CA LEU A 8 8.10 11.77 -5.83
C LEU A 8 9.64 11.84 -5.73
N LYS A 9 10.22 11.39 -4.61
CA LYS A 9 11.67 11.44 -4.34
C LYS A 9 12.36 10.10 -4.60
N ASN A 10 11.71 9.00 -4.25
CA ASN A 10 12.31 7.67 -4.30
C ASN A 10 11.27 6.53 -4.31
N VAL A 11 11.74 5.32 -4.59
CA VAL A 11 10.98 4.09 -4.39
C VAL A 11 11.11 3.70 -2.92
N LEU A 12 9.99 3.64 -2.20
CA LEU A 12 9.94 3.30 -0.77
C LEU A 12 9.89 1.80 -0.53
N TYR A 13 9.22 1.07 -1.43
CA TYR A 13 9.10 -0.37 -1.33
C TYR A 13 8.93 -0.99 -2.72
N HIS A 14 9.59 -2.13 -2.93
CA HIS A 14 9.43 -2.98 -4.09
C HIS A 14 9.60 -4.44 -3.65
N GLY A 15 8.57 -5.26 -3.82
CA GLY A 15 8.63 -6.67 -3.41
C GLY A 15 7.25 -7.34 -3.35
N ASP A 16 7.22 -8.53 -2.76
CA ASP A 16 5.98 -9.28 -2.56
C ASP A 16 5.41 -9.06 -1.15
N ALA A 17 4.12 -8.73 -1.10
CA ALA A 17 3.35 -8.55 0.13
C ALA A 17 2.22 -9.58 0.23
N THR A 18 1.91 -10.00 1.46
CA THR A 18 0.78 -10.89 1.77
C THR A 18 -0.42 -10.11 2.32
N ALA A 19 -0.16 -8.97 2.98
CA ALA A 19 -1.18 -8.04 3.46
C ALA A 19 -0.67 -6.60 3.46
N VAL A 20 -1.56 -5.66 3.14
CA VAL A 20 -1.32 -4.22 3.26
C VAL A 20 -2.48 -3.59 4.01
N ASN A 21 -2.23 -3.08 5.21
CA ASN A 21 -3.20 -2.33 6.00
C ASN A 21 -2.94 -0.83 5.81
N CYS A 22 -4.01 -0.07 5.56
CA CYS A 22 -3.93 1.36 5.33
C CYS A 22 -5.25 2.06 5.64
N LYS A 23 -5.17 3.36 5.94
CA LYS A 23 -6.34 4.22 6.07
C LYS A 23 -6.79 4.69 4.68
N THR A 24 -8.10 4.73 4.49
CA THR A 24 -8.78 5.32 3.32
C THR A 24 -9.81 6.34 3.78
N THR A 25 -10.41 7.07 2.85
CA THR A 25 -11.50 8.02 3.15
C THR A 25 -12.74 7.35 3.74
N SER A 26 -12.95 6.06 3.48
CA SER A 26 -14.10 5.30 3.97
C SER A 26 -13.82 4.53 5.27
N GLY A 27 -12.61 4.65 5.81
CA GLY A 27 -12.17 3.92 7.00
C GLY A 27 -10.86 3.17 6.76
N GLU A 28 -10.49 2.33 7.72
CA GLU A 28 -9.28 1.51 7.64
C GLU A 28 -9.59 0.19 6.94
N ILE A 29 -8.76 -0.20 5.98
CA ILE A 29 -8.91 -1.44 5.23
C ILE A 29 -7.61 -2.24 5.25
N THR A 30 -7.75 -3.53 5.01
CA THR A 30 -6.63 -4.43 4.78
C THR A 30 -6.82 -5.09 3.42
N VAL A 31 -5.88 -4.84 2.51
CA VAL A 31 -5.80 -5.48 1.20
C VAL A 31 -4.97 -6.74 1.36
N LEU A 32 -5.60 -7.90 1.12
CA LEU A 32 -4.93 -9.20 1.15
C LEU A 32 -4.46 -9.60 -0.25
N ASP A 33 -3.67 -10.66 -0.31
CA ASP A 33 -3.28 -11.29 -1.57
C ASP A 33 -4.49 -11.65 -2.44
N HIS A 34 -4.39 -11.44 -3.76
CA HIS A 34 -5.47 -11.68 -4.74
C HIS A 34 -6.76 -10.88 -4.52
N HIS A 35 -6.67 -9.70 -3.89
CA HIS A 35 -7.82 -8.80 -3.77
C HIS A 35 -8.34 -8.30 -5.14
N GLN A 36 -9.65 -8.03 -5.23
CA GLN A 36 -10.29 -7.44 -6.40
C GLN A 36 -9.68 -6.06 -6.73
N PRO A 37 -9.65 -5.64 -8.02
CA PRO A 37 -9.27 -4.28 -8.38
C PRO A 37 -9.99 -3.21 -7.56
N LEU A 38 -9.23 -2.22 -7.11
CA LEU A 38 -9.67 -1.15 -6.23
C LEU A 38 -8.77 0.06 -6.42
N ILE A 39 -9.37 1.24 -6.53
CA ILE A 39 -8.64 2.52 -6.44
C ILE A 39 -9.20 3.27 -5.24
N SER A 40 -8.32 3.80 -4.40
CA SER A 40 -8.73 4.60 -3.24
C SER A 40 -7.71 5.67 -2.90
N VAL A 41 -8.17 6.68 -2.15
CA VAL A 41 -7.34 7.78 -1.65
C VAL A 41 -6.83 7.43 -0.26
N LEU A 42 -5.55 7.70 -0.02
CA LEU A 42 -4.86 7.51 1.25
C LEU A 42 -4.75 8.87 1.97
N PRO A 43 -5.55 9.13 3.03
CA PRO A 43 -5.31 10.26 3.93
C PRO A 43 -4.05 10.03 4.78
N LYS A 44 -3.65 11.07 5.53
CA LYS A 44 -2.56 11.00 6.50
C LYS A 44 -2.72 9.81 7.44
N GLY A 45 -1.67 9.00 7.56
CA GLY A 45 -1.71 7.79 8.37
C GLY A 45 -0.45 6.95 8.25
N VAL A 46 -0.55 5.71 8.72
CA VAL A 46 0.51 4.72 8.64
C VAL A 46 0.03 3.60 7.73
N ILE A 47 0.87 3.19 6.79
CA ILE A 47 0.68 1.98 5.99
C ILE A 47 1.50 0.89 6.64
N LYS A 48 0.86 -0.24 6.94
CA LYS A 48 1.53 -1.46 7.40
C LYS A 48 1.58 -2.47 6.27
N VAL A 49 2.77 -2.91 5.90
CA VAL A 49 3.00 -3.96 4.91
C VAL A 49 3.52 -5.20 5.62
N THR A 50 2.85 -6.33 5.44
CA THR A 50 3.37 -7.65 5.83
C THR A 50 3.94 -8.32 4.58
N ASP A 51 5.26 -8.50 4.55
CA ASP A 51 5.95 -9.07 3.38
C ASP A 51 5.81 -10.60 3.30
N ALA A 52 6.35 -11.20 2.24
CA ALA A 52 6.31 -12.65 2.03
C ALA A 52 7.05 -13.46 3.13
N GLU A 53 7.96 -12.84 3.87
CA GLU A 53 8.68 -13.45 5.00
C GLU A 53 7.96 -13.23 6.34
N GLN A 54 6.72 -12.73 6.32
CA GLN A 54 5.93 -12.38 7.50
C GLN A 54 6.57 -11.27 8.35
N LYS A 55 7.39 -10.40 7.74
CA LYS A 55 7.95 -9.24 8.41
C LYS A 55 7.08 -8.03 8.16
N ASP A 56 6.80 -7.31 9.23
CA ASP A 56 6.02 -6.09 9.19
C ASP A 56 6.92 -4.87 8.92
N ARG A 57 6.50 -4.02 8.00
CA ARG A 57 7.12 -2.75 7.65
C ARG A 57 6.09 -1.64 7.75
N TYR A 58 6.49 -0.49 8.25
CA TYR A 58 5.62 0.64 8.49
C TYR A 58 6.10 1.86 7.70
N PHE A 59 5.16 2.54 7.04
CA PHE A 59 5.42 3.75 6.27
C PHE A 59 4.48 4.86 6.73
N GLU A 60 5.03 5.97 7.21
CA GLU A 60 4.25 7.17 7.51
C GLU A 60 3.98 7.95 6.23
N VAL A 61 2.71 8.25 5.98
CA VAL A 61 2.28 8.96 4.77
C VAL A 61 1.47 10.20 5.14
N ALA A 62 1.71 11.29 4.42
CA ALA A 62 0.96 12.53 4.54
C ALA A 62 -0.32 12.48 3.69
N SER A 63 -0.20 11.96 2.47
CA SER A 63 -1.30 11.80 1.52
C SER A 63 -0.90 10.78 0.43
N GLY A 64 -1.86 10.32 -0.38
CA GLY A 64 -1.54 9.48 -1.53
C GLY A 64 -2.75 8.78 -2.17
N PHE A 65 -2.45 7.82 -3.03
CA PHE A 65 -3.42 6.96 -3.70
C PHE A 65 -2.93 5.51 -3.67
N LEU A 66 -3.87 4.59 -3.56
CA LEU A 66 -3.64 3.16 -3.77
C LEU A 66 -4.41 2.67 -4.98
N GLU A 67 -3.79 1.79 -5.75
CA GLU A 67 -4.39 1.08 -6.87
C GLU A 67 -4.05 -0.40 -6.74
N VAL A 68 -5.08 -1.25 -6.62
CA VAL A 68 -5.02 -2.69 -6.80
C VAL A 68 -5.45 -2.98 -8.23
N ARG A 69 -4.58 -3.65 -8.99
CA ARG A 69 -4.75 -3.92 -10.42
C ARG A 69 -5.08 -5.39 -10.65
N ASP A 70 -5.58 -5.67 -11.85
CA ASP A 70 -5.66 -7.04 -12.34
C ASP A 70 -4.26 -7.69 -12.34
N LYS A 71 -4.23 -9.02 -12.13
CA LYS A 71 -3.00 -9.83 -12.00
C LYS A 71 -2.24 -9.68 -10.67
N ASN A 72 -2.96 -9.40 -9.59
CA ASN A 72 -2.43 -9.45 -8.21
C ASN A 72 -1.23 -8.50 -8.00
N GLU A 73 -1.38 -7.27 -8.49
CA GLU A 73 -0.41 -6.18 -8.36
C GLU A 73 -1.07 -5.01 -7.62
N MET A 74 -0.37 -4.44 -6.65
CA MET A 74 -0.76 -3.23 -5.94
C MET A 74 0.32 -2.15 -6.09
N ARG A 75 -0.13 -0.93 -6.33
CA ARG A 75 0.72 0.26 -6.43
C ARG A 75 0.20 1.32 -5.48
N MET A 76 1.13 2.01 -4.83
CA MET A 76 0.83 3.15 -3.98
C MET A 76 1.73 4.31 -4.39
N LEU A 77 1.12 5.47 -4.63
CA LEU A 77 1.84 6.72 -4.81
C LEU A 77 1.56 7.59 -3.59
N VAL A 78 2.60 7.91 -2.83
CA VAL A 78 2.45 8.54 -1.53
C VAL A 78 3.37 9.76 -1.39
N GLU A 79 2.90 10.72 -0.62
CA GLU A 79 3.68 11.83 -0.11
C GLU A 79 4.23 11.43 1.28
N GLU A 80 5.56 11.45 1.40
CA GLU A 80 6.26 11.21 2.66
C GLU A 80 6.02 12.38 3.63
N GLN A 81 5.89 12.09 4.93
CA GLN A 81 5.85 13.14 5.97
C GLN A 81 7.23 13.78 6.19
#